data_AF-A0A1H9UAB6-F1
#
_entry.id   AF-A0A1H9UAB6-F1
#
_cell.length_a   1.000
_cell.length_b   1.000
_cell.length_c   1.000
_cell.angle_alpha   90.00
_cell.angle_beta   90.00
_cell.angle_gamma   90.00
#
_symmetry.space_group_name_H-M   'P 1'
#
loop_
_entity.id
_entity.type
_entity.pdbx_description
1 polymer ?
#
loop_
_entity_poly.entity_id
_entity_poly.type
_entity_poly.pdbx_seq_one_letter_code
_entity_poly.pdbx_strand_id
1 'polypeptide(L)'
;MTKKKIMIATGVFILLLLGGYKYREHQETKKQEQQKIEQKFWSNQKIRIEKFIRYNFNDIESIAFTETFKTPMGVGIHGYVNGDEKKMYFSASIYNEQHTFEKSLSISSKLGKFSKEPYHVFSVTEIEEIEKTKDTNN
;
A
#
# COMPACT_ATOMS: atom_id res chain seq x y z
N MET A 1 34.64 11.39 -48.47
CA MET A 1 33.97 12.23 -47.44
C MET A 1 35.04 13.13 -46.81
N THR A 2 34.85 14.46 -46.73
CA THR A 2 35.89 15.36 -46.21
C THR A 2 36.06 15.20 -44.70
N LYS A 3 37.30 15.27 -44.18
CA LYS A 3 37.61 15.09 -42.74
C LYS A 3 36.70 15.91 -41.80
N LYS A 4 36.29 17.11 -42.23
CA LYS A 4 35.34 17.98 -41.52
C LYS A 4 33.94 17.37 -41.35
N LYS A 5 33.40 16.69 -42.37
CA LYS A 5 32.09 16.01 -42.30
C LYS A 5 32.12 14.80 -41.36
N ILE A 6 33.23 14.07 -41.34
CA ILE A 6 33.45 12.94 -40.43
C ILE A 6 33.49 13.44 -38.97
N MET A 7 34.25 14.51 -38.70
CA MET A 7 34.37 15.08 -37.35
C MET A 7 33.02 15.55 -36.78
N ILE A 8 32.19 16.21 -37.60
CA ILE A 8 30.85 16.65 -37.21
C ILE A 8 29.95 15.45 -36.93
N ALA A 9 29.96 14.42 -37.79
CA ALA A 9 29.15 13.22 -37.61
C ALA A 9 29.52 12.48 -36.31
N THR A 10 30.81 12.34 -36.00
CA THR A 10 31.29 11.73 -34.76
C THR A 10 30.87 12.54 -33.53
N GLY A 11 30.96 13.86 -33.58
CA GLY A 11 30.53 14.73 -32.47
C GLY A 11 29.04 14.63 -32.16
N VAL A 12 28.19 14.61 -33.19
CA VAL A 12 26.73 14.42 -33.03
C VAL A 12 26.42 13.03 -32.46
N PHE A 13 27.13 12.00 -32.90
CA PHE A 13 26.94 10.64 -32.39
C PHE A 13 27.26 10.52 -30.89
N ILE A 14 28.36 11.12 -30.44
CA ILE A 14 28.72 11.14 -29.00
C ILE A 14 27.68 11.89 -28.17
N LEU A 15 27.16 13.03 -28.66
CA LEU A 15 26.11 13.79 -27.97
C LEU A 15 24.81 12.98 -27.84
N LEU A 16 24.43 12.22 -28.85
CA LEU A 16 23.24 11.35 -28.81
C LEU A 16 23.40 10.22 -27.78
N LEU A 17 24.59 9.61 -27.69
CA LEU A 17 24.86 8.56 -26.68
C LEU A 17 24.79 9.11 -25.25
N LEU A 18 25.40 10.28 -25.01
CA LEU A 18 25.38 10.93 -23.69
C LEU A 18 23.96 11.40 -23.32
N GLY A 19 23.22 11.97 -24.27
CA GLY A 19 21.82 12.36 -24.08
C GLY A 19 20.92 11.16 -23.79
N GLY A 20 21.09 10.06 -24.52
CA GLY A 20 20.36 8.81 -24.32
C GLY A 20 20.65 8.16 -22.96
N TYR A 21 21.92 8.17 -22.53
CA TYR A 21 22.31 7.66 -21.20
C TYR A 21 21.63 8.45 -20.06
N LYS A 22 21.72 9.78 -20.09
CA LYS A 22 21.09 10.64 -19.07
C LYS A 22 19.57 10.50 -19.03
N TYR A 23 18.92 10.37 -20.20
CA TYR A 23 17.48 10.14 -20.27
C TYR A 23 17.08 8.81 -19.60
N ARG A 24 17.84 7.75 -19.85
CA ARG A 24 17.60 6.44 -19.23
C ARG A 24 17.77 6.47 -17.71
N GLU A 25 18.88 7.06 -17.24
CA GLU A 25 19.17 7.22 -15.80
C GLU A 25 18.06 7.99 -15.07
N HIS A 26 17.55 9.07 -15.67
CA HIS A 26 16.42 9.83 -15.13
C HIS A 26 15.14 8.99 -15.03
N GLN A 27 14.84 8.19 -16.06
CA GLN A 27 13.66 7.32 -16.06
C GLN A 27 13.78 6.19 -15.03
N GLU A 28 14.96 5.60 -14.86
CA GLU A 28 15.22 4.59 -13.82
C GLU A 28 15.07 5.21 -12.42
N THR A 29 15.59 6.41 -12.21
CA THR A 29 15.45 7.15 -10.94
C THR A 29 13.99 7.43 -10.59
N LYS A 30 13.19 7.93 -11.55
CA LYS A 30 11.75 8.16 -11.35
C LYS A 30 10.99 6.89 -11.00
N LYS A 31 11.31 5.77 -11.65
CA LYS A 31 10.70 4.47 -11.34
C LYS A 31 11.04 4.02 -9.92
N GLN A 32 12.29 4.17 -9.50
CA GLN A 32 12.71 3.84 -8.13
C GLN A 32 12.00 4.72 -7.09
N GLU A 33 11.87 6.02 -7.36
CA GLU A 33 11.17 6.94 -6.48
C GLU A 33 9.68 6.59 -6.35
N GLN A 34 9.00 6.30 -7.46
CA GLN A 34 7.61 5.84 -7.46
C GLN A 34 7.43 4.54 -6.68
N GLN A 35 8.34 3.58 -6.85
CA GLN A 35 8.32 2.34 -6.07
C GLN A 35 8.48 2.59 -4.57
N LYS A 36 9.37 3.50 -4.16
CA LYS A 36 9.53 3.87 -2.75
C LYS A 36 8.27 4.52 -2.17
N ILE A 37 7.63 5.41 -2.94
CA ILE A 37 6.37 6.05 -2.54
C ILE A 37 5.27 5.00 -2.36
N GLU A 38 5.13 4.09 -3.33
CA GLU A 38 4.13 3.02 -3.28
C GLU A 38 4.39 2.04 -2.13
N GLN A 39 5.65 1.63 -1.91
CA GLN A 39 6.04 0.79 -0.78
C GLN A 39 5.71 1.46 0.56
N LYS A 40 6.03 2.75 0.71
CA LYS A 40 5.72 3.52 1.93
C LYS A 40 4.22 3.63 2.14
N PHE A 41 3.46 3.91 1.07
CA PHE A 41 2.01 3.96 1.11
C PHE A 41 1.43 2.63 1.63
N TRP A 42 1.79 1.51 0.99
CA TRP A 42 1.27 0.19 1.39
C TRP A 42 1.75 -0.25 2.77
N SER A 43 2.98 0.07 3.16
CA SER A 43 3.47 -0.20 4.51
C SER A 43 2.60 0.51 5.56
N ASN A 44 2.26 1.78 5.33
CA ASN A 44 1.39 2.53 6.22
C ASN A 44 -0.03 1.95 6.26
N GLN A 45 -0.61 1.59 5.09
CA GLN A 45 -1.95 1.00 5.06
C GLN A 45 -2.00 -0.35 5.77
N LYS A 46 -0.97 -1.21 5.60
CA LYS A 46 -0.89 -2.51 6.28
C LYS A 46 -0.89 -2.35 7.81
N ILE A 47 -0.14 -1.38 8.35
CA ILE A 47 -0.14 -1.08 9.79
C ILE A 47 -1.53 -0.67 10.28
N ARG A 48 -2.23 0.19 9.53
CA ARG A 48 -3.60 0.63 9.89
C ARG A 48 -4.60 -0.52 9.82
N ILE A 49 -4.53 -1.35 8.79
CA ILE A 49 -5.40 -2.53 8.62
C ILE A 49 -5.14 -3.55 9.74
N GLU A 50 -3.87 -3.80 10.07
CA GLU A 50 -3.51 -4.69 11.17
C GLU A 50 -4.06 -4.19 12.51
N LYS A 51 -3.87 -2.90 12.82
CA LYS A 51 -4.44 -2.28 14.02
C LYS A 51 -5.96 -2.47 14.08
N PHE A 52 -6.65 -2.15 12.98
CA PHE A 52 -8.10 -2.32 12.88
C PHE A 52 -8.54 -3.77 13.12
N ILE A 53 -7.89 -4.74 12.48
CA ILE A 53 -8.26 -6.16 12.59
C ILE A 53 -8.03 -6.64 14.03
N ARG A 54 -6.86 -6.38 14.62
CA ARG A 54 -6.54 -6.82 15.99
C ARG A 54 -7.44 -6.18 17.04
N TYR A 55 -7.83 -4.92 16.80
CA TYR A 55 -8.72 -4.24 17.72
C TYR A 55 -10.15 -4.75 17.62
N ASN A 56 -10.69 -4.95 16.41
CA ASN A 56 -12.11 -5.25 16.23
C ASN A 56 -12.45 -6.74 16.23
N PHE A 57 -11.48 -7.64 16.08
CA PHE A 57 -11.71 -9.08 16.03
C PHE A 57 -10.96 -9.81 17.16
N ASN A 58 -11.60 -10.81 17.75
CA ASN A 58 -11.00 -11.72 18.74
C ASN A 58 -10.13 -12.78 18.07
N ASP A 59 -9.22 -13.36 18.85
CA ASP A 59 -8.43 -14.54 18.49
C ASP A 59 -7.69 -14.44 17.15
N ILE A 60 -7.14 -13.25 16.84
CA ILE A 60 -6.29 -13.02 15.68
C ILE A 60 -4.83 -13.29 16.03
N GLU A 61 -4.33 -14.46 15.64
CA GLU A 61 -2.96 -14.91 15.86
C GLU A 61 -2.01 -14.36 14.79
N SER A 62 -2.42 -14.41 13.51
CA SER A 62 -1.61 -13.97 12.38
C SER A 62 -2.43 -13.25 11.33
N ILE A 63 -1.79 -12.33 10.59
CA ILE A 63 -2.37 -11.60 9.47
C ILE A 63 -1.40 -11.70 8.30
N ALA A 64 -1.90 -12.10 7.14
CA ALA A 64 -1.15 -12.17 5.90
C ALA A 64 -1.81 -11.26 4.85
N PHE A 65 -1.01 -10.44 4.19
CA PHE A 65 -1.44 -9.62 3.06
C PHE A 65 -0.98 -10.27 1.76
N THR A 66 -1.88 -10.42 0.79
CA THR A 66 -1.62 -11.18 -0.45
C THR A 66 -1.38 -10.25 -1.64
N GLU A 67 -2.44 -9.66 -2.18
CA GLU A 67 -2.37 -8.86 -3.41
C GLU A 67 -3.08 -7.52 -3.25
N THR A 68 -2.57 -6.51 -3.96
CA THR A 68 -3.21 -5.20 -4.04
C THR A 68 -4.13 -5.15 -5.25
N PHE A 69 -5.22 -4.40 -5.13
CA PHE A 69 -6.18 -4.21 -6.22
C PHE A 69 -6.52 -2.72 -6.38
N LYS A 70 -7.03 -2.38 -7.56
CA LYS A 70 -7.47 -1.02 -7.89
C LYS A 70 -8.87 -1.06 -8.47
N THR A 71 -9.69 -0.09 -8.07
CA THR A 71 -11.03 0.14 -8.57
C THR A 71 -11.15 1.61 -9.01
N PRO A 72 -12.22 2.00 -9.73
CA PRO A 72 -12.49 3.41 -9.99
C PRO A 72 -12.61 4.24 -8.71
N MET A 73 -13.07 3.64 -7.61
CA MET A 73 -13.33 4.34 -6.35
C MET A 73 -12.13 4.41 -5.41
N GLY A 74 -11.05 3.65 -5.68
CA GLY A 74 -9.94 3.55 -4.75
C GLY A 74 -8.98 2.41 -5.03
N VAL A 75 -8.14 2.12 -4.05
CA VAL A 75 -7.22 0.98 -4.04
C VAL A 75 -7.54 0.09 -2.86
N GLY A 76 -7.05 -1.14 -2.86
CA GLY A 76 -7.20 -2.00 -1.70
C GLY A 76 -6.20 -3.14 -1.67
N ILE A 77 -6.27 -3.94 -0.62
CA ILE A 77 -5.42 -5.09 -0.41
C ILE A 77 -6.23 -6.26 0.12
N HIS A 78 -6.01 -7.43 -0.47
CA HIS A 78 -6.53 -8.70 0.00
C HIS A 78 -5.59 -9.29 1.06
N GLY A 79 -6.17 -10.13 1.90
CA GLY A 79 -5.42 -10.86 2.91
C GLY A 79 -6.27 -11.88 3.63
N TYR A 80 -5.66 -12.54 4.60
CA TYR A 80 -6.34 -13.51 5.46
C TYR A 80 -5.70 -13.53 6.85
N VAL A 81 -6.41 -14.13 7.80
CA VAL A 81 -5.93 -14.29 9.17
C VAL A 81 -5.81 -15.76 9.56
N ASN A 82 -5.02 -16.04 10.60
CA ASN A 82 -4.88 -17.37 11.22
C ASN A 82 -4.56 -18.50 10.22
N GLY A 83 -3.78 -18.19 9.18
CA GLY A 83 -3.33 -19.17 8.19
C GLY A 83 -4.41 -19.76 7.26
N ASP A 84 -5.67 -19.30 7.34
CA ASP A 84 -6.80 -19.89 6.59
C ASP A 84 -7.27 -18.97 5.47
N GLU A 85 -6.56 -18.97 4.34
CA GLU A 85 -6.84 -18.15 3.16
C GLU A 85 -8.25 -18.37 2.60
N LYS A 86 -8.81 -19.57 2.73
CA LYS A 86 -10.11 -19.92 2.11
C LYS A 86 -11.29 -19.47 2.94
N LYS A 87 -11.17 -19.47 4.27
CA LYS A 87 -12.31 -19.20 5.14
C LYS A 87 -12.13 -17.99 6.02
N MET A 88 -10.91 -17.48 6.22
CA MET A 88 -10.60 -16.34 7.08
C MET A 88 -10.03 -15.15 6.29
N TYR A 89 -10.52 -14.94 5.07
CA TYR A 89 -10.06 -13.87 4.20
C TYR A 89 -10.77 -12.53 4.48
N PHE A 90 -10.11 -11.46 4.05
CA PHE A 90 -10.61 -10.09 4.04
C PHE A 90 -10.16 -9.32 2.79
N SER A 91 -10.85 -8.23 2.50
CA SER A 91 -10.48 -7.22 1.51
C SER A 91 -10.60 -5.84 2.14
N ALA A 92 -9.48 -5.14 2.26
CA ALA A 92 -9.43 -3.79 2.83
C ALA A 92 -9.39 -2.76 1.70
N SER A 93 -10.36 -1.86 1.68
CA SER A 93 -10.48 -0.81 0.66
C SER A 93 -10.09 0.55 1.23
N ILE A 94 -9.37 1.34 0.43
CA ILE A 94 -9.00 2.73 0.68
C ILE A 94 -9.61 3.56 -0.44
N TYR A 95 -10.66 4.31 -0.12
CA TYR A 95 -11.34 5.18 -1.09
C TYR A 95 -10.49 6.41 -1.39
N ASN A 96 -10.58 6.91 -2.62
CA ASN A 96 -9.80 8.06 -3.10
C ASN A 96 -9.94 9.30 -2.21
N GLU A 97 -11.12 9.52 -1.63
CA GLU A 97 -11.40 10.64 -0.72
C GLU A 97 -10.73 10.52 0.65
N GLN A 98 -10.52 9.29 1.15
CA GLN A 98 -10.01 9.05 2.51
C GLN A 98 -8.48 9.03 2.57
N HIS A 99 -7.80 8.65 1.47
CA HIS A 99 -6.32 8.55 1.36
C HIS A 99 -5.64 7.54 2.31
N THR A 100 -6.28 7.17 3.42
CA THR A 100 -5.84 6.16 4.38
C THR A 100 -6.99 5.22 4.74
N PHE A 101 -6.63 4.00 5.12
CA PHE A 101 -7.59 3.03 5.62
C PHE A 101 -8.14 3.46 6.98
N GLU A 102 -9.47 3.52 7.10
CA GLU A 102 -10.17 3.77 8.36
C GLU A 102 -10.98 2.57 8.85
N LYS A 103 -11.88 2.03 8.02
CA LYS A 103 -12.79 0.95 8.44
C LYS A 103 -13.37 0.08 7.32
N SER A 104 -13.04 0.35 6.05
CA SER A 104 -13.69 -0.33 4.93
C SER A 104 -13.11 -1.73 4.71
N LEU A 105 -13.64 -2.70 5.48
CA LEU A 105 -13.23 -4.10 5.43
C LEU A 105 -14.40 -4.98 5.00
N SER A 106 -14.23 -5.70 3.89
CA SER A 106 -15.08 -6.83 3.55
C SER A 106 -14.45 -8.11 4.08
N ILE A 107 -15.24 -8.98 4.71
CA ILE A 107 -14.73 -10.17 5.41
C ILE A 107 -15.53 -11.41 5.03
N SER A 108 -14.88 -12.56 5.11
CA SER A 108 -15.51 -13.87 5.05
C SER A 108 -16.50 -14.10 6.21
N SER A 109 -17.53 -14.92 5.99
CA SER A 109 -18.53 -15.21 7.03
C SER A 109 -17.94 -15.90 8.27
N LYS A 110 -16.85 -16.66 8.13
CA LYS A 110 -16.17 -17.28 9.28
C LYS A 110 -15.40 -16.24 10.08
N LEU A 111 -14.65 -15.34 9.43
CA LEU A 111 -13.97 -14.24 10.11
C LEU A 111 -14.96 -13.30 10.83
N GLY A 112 -16.12 -13.04 10.24
CA GLY A 112 -17.17 -12.24 10.87
C GLY A 112 -17.65 -12.77 12.24
N LYS A 113 -17.54 -14.07 12.50
CA LYS A 113 -17.88 -14.66 13.81
C LYS A 113 -16.92 -14.26 14.93
N PHE A 114 -15.74 -13.74 14.58
CA PHE A 114 -14.74 -13.27 15.53
C PHE A 114 -14.89 -11.78 15.84
N SER A 115 -15.88 -11.08 15.28
CA SER A 115 -16.11 -9.67 15.63
C SER A 115 -16.31 -9.53 17.13
N LYS A 116 -15.58 -8.62 17.77
CA LYS A 116 -15.76 -8.31 19.20
C LYS A 116 -17.13 -7.75 19.46
N GLU A 117 -17.53 -6.83 18.59
CA GLU A 117 -18.81 -6.15 18.64
C GLU A 117 -19.50 -6.38 17.28
N PRO A 118 -20.61 -7.14 17.22
CA PRO A 118 -21.26 -7.43 15.94
C PRO A 118 -21.98 -6.23 15.33
N TYR A 119 -22.29 -5.21 16.13
CA TYR A 119 -23.04 -4.02 15.71
C TYR A 119 -22.22 -2.73 15.69
N HIS A 120 -20.97 -2.78 16.14
CA HIS A 120 -20.09 -1.62 16.21
C HIS A 120 -18.68 -1.99 15.81
N VAL A 121 -18.09 -1.24 14.90
CA VAL A 121 -16.72 -1.46 14.45
C VAL A 121 -15.99 -0.13 14.54
N PHE A 122 -14.94 -0.11 15.34
CA PHE A 122 -14.13 1.09 15.56
C PHE A 122 -13.22 1.32 14.35
N SER A 123 -13.26 2.54 13.82
CA SER A 123 -12.26 3.01 12.87
C SER A 123 -10.87 3.12 13.52
N VAL A 124 -9.83 3.13 12.69
CA VAL A 124 -8.45 3.28 13.18
C VAL A 124 -8.28 4.57 13.99
N THR A 125 -8.89 5.68 13.57
CA THR A 125 -8.84 6.95 14.31
C THR A 125 -9.50 6.84 15.69
N GLU A 126 -10.70 6.25 15.78
CA GLU A 126 -11.38 6.03 17.07
C GLU A 126 -10.54 5.13 17.99
N ILE A 127 -9.90 4.09 17.45
CA ILE A 127 -8.98 3.23 18.21
C ILE A 127 -7.83 4.04 18.78
N GLU A 128 -7.18 4.87 17.97
CA GLU A 128 -6.05 5.71 18.38
C GLU A 128 -6.45 6.73 19.47
N GLU A 129 -7.67 7.27 19.44
CA GLU A 129 -8.20 8.16 20.49
C GLU A 129 -8.46 7.42 21.81
N ILE A 130 -9.03 6.21 21.74
CA ILE A 130 -9.25 5.35 22.91
C ILE A 130 -7.92 4.95 23.55
N GLU A 131 -6.89 4.65 22.75
CA GLU A 131 -5.55 4.31 23.26
C GLU A 131 -4.92 5.50 23.98
N LYS A 132 -4.93 6.70 23.38
CA LYS A 132 -4.38 7.91 24.00
C LYS A 132 -5.06 8.28 25.32
N THR A 133 -6.38 8.11 25.42
CA THR A 133 -7.12 8.44 26.63
C THR A 133 -6.85 7.45 27.77
N LYS A 134 -6.57 6.18 27.47
CA LYS A 134 -6.14 5.20 28.48
C LYS A 134 -4.74 5.52 29.02
N ASP A 135 -3.82 5.92 28.15
CA ASP A 135 -2.44 6.24 28.54
C ASP A 135 -2.35 7.51 29.39
N THR A 136 -3.30 8.45 29.24
CA THR A 136 -3.32 9.71 30.01
C THR A 136 -3.91 9.54 31.42
N ASN A 137 -4.62 8.44 31.68
CA ASN A 137 -5.32 8.17 32.94
C ASN A 137 -4.61 7.13 33.83
N ASN A 138 -3.41 6.68 33.44
CA ASN A 138 -2.52 5.77 34.19
C ASN A 138 -1.25 6.51 34.64
#